data_AF-A0ABD2X0T9-F1
#
_entry.id   AF-A0ABD2X0T9-F1
#
_cell.length_a   1.000
_cell.length_b   1.000
_cell.length_c   1.000
_cell.angle_alpha   90.00
_cell.angle_beta   90.00
_cell.angle_gamma   90.00
#
_symmetry.space_group_name_H-M   'P 1'
#
loop_
_entity.id
_entity.type
_entity.pdbx_description
1 polymer ?
#
loop_
_entity_poly.entity_id
_entity_poly.type
_entity_poly.pdbx_seq_one_letter_code
_entity_poly.pdbx_strand_id
1 'polypeptide(L)'
;MLAVFGQFLDHDMTATAISRGTNGSSIACCEPHVNHPECFPVIIEPDLTQGIAESSCMEFVRSAPAAQCKIGPRQQLNQVNKFY
;
A
#
# COMPACT_ATOMS: atom_id res chain seq x y z
N MET A 1 13.83 1.73 23.55
CA MET A 1 12.62 2.59 23.38
C MET A 1 12.68 3.50 22.17
N LEU A 2 13.87 3.93 21.70
CA LEU A 2 13.99 4.85 20.55
C LEU A 2 13.21 4.41 19.29
N ALA A 3 13.32 3.15 18.86
CA ALA A 3 12.64 2.66 17.66
C ALA A 3 11.10 2.69 17.79
N VAL A 4 10.57 2.34 18.96
CA VAL A 4 9.11 2.33 19.20
C VAL A 4 8.57 3.75 19.27
N PHE A 5 9.30 4.68 19.88
CA PHE A 5 8.90 6.10 19.90
C PHE A 5 8.92 6.71 18.49
N GLY A 6 9.86 6.29 17.64
CA GLY A 6 9.85 6.68 16.22
C GLY A 6 8.59 6.25 15.49
N GLN A 7 8.13 5.00 15.72
CA GLN A 7 6.88 4.51 15.14
C GLN A 7 5.64 5.22 15.69
N PHE A 8 5.66 5.58 16.98
CA PHE A 8 4.59 6.39 17.58
C PHE A 8 4.47 7.75 16.90
N LEU A 9 5.60 8.45 16.69
CA LEU A 9 5.62 9.74 15.99
C LEU A 9 5.17 9.61 14.52
N ASP A 10 5.63 8.57 13.81
CA ASP A 10 5.24 8.31 12.42
C ASP A 10 3.72 8.18 12.27
N HIS A 11 3.09 7.38 13.15
CA HIS A 11 1.66 7.12 13.15
C HIS A 11 0.80 8.33 13.55
N ASP A 12 1.36 9.29 14.28
CA ASP A 12 0.70 10.54 14.66
C ASP A 12 0.78 11.59 13.54
N MET A 13 1.88 11.59 12.77
CA MET A 13 2.08 12.54 11.67
C MET A 13 1.45 12.08 10.35
N THR A 14 1.56 10.78 10.04
CA THR A 14 1.19 10.25 8.73
C THR A 14 0.57 8.87 8.79
N ALA A 15 -0.46 8.68 7.97
CA ALA A 15 -1.04 7.37 7.68
C ALA A 15 -1.56 7.42 6.24
N THR A 16 -0.78 6.91 5.29
CA THR A 16 -1.18 6.92 3.89
C THR A 16 -2.29 5.90 3.64
N ALA A 17 -3.44 6.36 3.16
CA ALA A 17 -4.57 5.49 2.84
C ALA A 17 -4.19 4.44 1.80
N ILE A 18 -4.77 3.23 1.90
CA ILE A 18 -4.63 2.15 0.91
C ILE A 18 -5.94 2.00 0.15
N SER A 19 -5.88 1.77 -1.17
CA SER A 19 -7.06 1.49 -1.98
C SER A 19 -7.77 0.23 -1.49
N ARG A 20 -9.11 0.27 -1.45
CA ARG A 20 -9.95 -0.88 -1.05
C ARG A 20 -10.95 -1.19 -2.15
N GLY A 21 -11.38 -2.45 -2.21
CA GLY A 21 -12.42 -2.90 -3.12
C GLY A 21 -13.82 -2.49 -2.65
N THR A 22 -14.83 -3.03 -3.33
CA THR A 22 -16.25 -2.78 -3.02
C THR A 22 -16.57 -3.11 -1.57
N ASN A 23 -17.32 -2.25 -0.88
CA ASN A 23 -17.65 -2.40 0.54
C ASN A 23 -16.44 -2.55 1.47
N GLY A 24 -15.27 -2.03 1.08
CA GLY A 24 -14.05 -2.09 1.89
C GLY A 24 -13.33 -3.44 1.84
N SER A 25 -13.66 -4.32 0.89
CA SER A 25 -12.96 -5.59 0.70
C SER A 25 -11.46 -5.36 0.43
N SER A 26 -10.65 -6.36 0.77
CA SER A 26 -9.24 -6.40 0.35
C SER A 26 -9.14 -6.58 -1.17
N ILE A 27 -8.00 -6.14 -1.72
CA ILE A 27 -7.61 -6.37 -3.10
C ILE A 27 -6.44 -7.35 -3.05
N ALA A 28 -6.56 -8.48 -3.77
CA ALA A 28 -5.45 -9.38 -4.02
C ALA A 28 -4.78 -8.98 -5.33
N CYS A 29 -3.46 -8.94 -5.33
CA CYS A 29 -2.61 -8.48 -6.44
C CYS A 29 -1.66 -9.56 -6.97
N CYS A 30 -1.50 -10.66 -6.24
CA CYS A 30 -0.87 -11.86 -6.78
C CYS A 30 -1.91 -12.79 -7.43
N GLU A 31 -1.44 -13.84 -8.12
CA GLU A 31 -2.32 -14.78 -8.81
C GLU A 31 -3.39 -15.39 -7.90
N PRO A 32 -4.62 -15.63 -8.44
CA PRO A 32 -5.01 -15.49 -9.84
C PRO A 32 -5.52 -14.09 -10.23
N HIS A 33 -5.50 -13.10 -9.32
CA HIS A 33 -6.14 -11.79 -9.51
C HIS A 33 -5.11 -10.67 -9.76
N VAL A 34 -4.49 -10.66 -10.94
CA VAL A 34 -3.35 -9.77 -11.20
C VAL A 34 -3.75 -8.41 -11.81
N ASN A 35 -5.01 -8.24 -12.24
CA ASN A 35 -5.41 -7.15 -13.15
C ASN A 35 -6.20 -6.00 -12.51
N HIS A 36 -6.18 -5.85 -11.18
CA HIS A 36 -6.85 -4.71 -10.55
C HIS A 36 -6.04 -3.41 -10.77
N PRO A 37 -6.66 -2.27 -11.13
CA PRO A 37 -5.93 -1.03 -11.47
C PRO A 37 -5.12 -0.43 -10.31
N GLU A 38 -5.46 -0.83 -9.09
CA GLU A 38 -4.76 -0.42 -7.86
C GLU A 38 -3.68 -1.42 -7.43
N CYS A 39 -3.39 -2.46 -8.21
CA CYS A 39 -2.30 -3.38 -7.94
C CYS A 39 -0.98 -2.89 -8.51
N PHE A 40 0.10 -3.08 -7.77
CA PHE A 40 1.46 -2.92 -8.24
C PHE A 40 2.37 -3.94 -7.55
N PRO A 41 2.12 -5.25 -7.81
CA PRO A 41 2.78 -6.34 -7.08
C PRO A 41 4.29 -6.27 -7.24
N VAL A 42 5.00 -6.67 -6.19
CA VAL A 42 6.46 -6.81 -6.26
C VAL A 42 6.74 -8.20 -6.84
N ILE A 43 7.27 -8.24 -8.05
CA ILE A 43 7.66 -9.49 -8.71
C ILE A 43 8.97 -9.97 -8.09
N ILE A 44 8.97 -11.22 -7.65
CA ILE A 44 10.16 -11.89 -7.10
C ILE A 44 10.80 -12.69 -8.22
N GLU A 45 12.09 -12.43 -8.46
CA GLU A 45 12.87 -13.19 -9.42
C GLU A 45 13.00 -14.65 -8.98
N PRO A 46 12.88 -15.64 -9.91
CA PRO A 46 12.87 -17.06 -9.56
C PRO A 46 14.08 -17.54 -8.76
N ASP A 47 15.26 -16.97 -8.98
CA ASP A 47 16.51 -17.28 -8.28
C ASP A 47 16.55 -16.79 -6.83
N LEU A 48 15.69 -15.83 -6.48
CA LEU A 48 15.55 -15.25 -5.13
C LEU A 48 14.39 -15.86 -4.33
N THR A 49 13.64 -16.80 -4.91
CA THR A 49 12.50 -17.46 -4.23
C THR A 49 12.92 -18.41 -3.10
N GLN A 50 14.20 -18.78 -3.04
CA GLN A 50 14.72 -19.73 -2.06
C GLN A 50 14.81 -19.07 -0.66
N GLY A 51 13.70 -19.14 0.09
CA GLY A 51 13.56 -18.57 1.44
C GLY A 51 12.39 -17.58 1.58
N ILE A 52 11.82 -17.10 0.46
CA ILE A 52 10.65 -16.23 0.43
C ILE A 52 9.47 -17.07 -0.09
N ALA A 53 8.86 -17.85 0.81
CA ALA A 53 7.61 -18.59 0.64
C ALA A 53 7.24 -19.05 -0.79
N GLU A 54 8.17 -19.64 -1.56
CA GLU A 54 7.98 -20.17 -2.94
C GLU A 54 7.04 -19.34 -3.86
N SER A 55 6.88 -18.04 -3.62
CA SER A 55 5.95 -17.19 -4.34
C SER A 55 6.72 -16.31 -5.30
N SER A 56 6.25 -16.18 -6.53
CA SER A 56 6.82 -15.27 -7.54
C SER A 56 6.39 -13.81 -7.35
N CYS A 57 5.64 -13.53 -6.28
CA CYS A 57 4.94 -12.26 -6.06
C CYS A 57 4.77 -11.95 -4.58
N MET A 58 4.90 -10.67 -4.22
CA MET A 58 4.43 -10.11 -2.95
C MET A 58 3.26 -9.15 -3.18
N GLU A 59 2.26 -9.24 -2.30
CA GLU A 59 1.07 -8.42 -2.32
C GLU A 59 1.40 -6.93 -2.14
N PHE A 60 0.99 -6.11 -3.09
CA PHE A 60 1.16 -4.66 -3.00
C PHE A 60 0.01 -3.93 -3.69
N VAL A 61 -0.80 -3.27 -2.85
CA VAL A 61 -1.89 -2.39 -3.26
C VAL A 61 -1.39 -0.95 -3.18
N ARG A 62 -1.61 -0.18 -4.25
CA ARG A 62 -1.20 1.23 -4.33
C ARG A 62 -1.93 2.06 -3.28
N SER A 63 -1.26 3.09 -2.78
CA SER A 63 -1.87 4.10 -1.90
C SER A 63 -3.08 4.74 -2.55
N ALA A 64 -4.17 4.91 -1.81
CA ALA A 64 -5.40 5.52 -2.31
C ALA A 64 -5.17 6.95 -2.82
N PRO A 65 -5.84 7.36 -3.92
CA PRO A 65 -5.70 8.69 -4.44
C PRO A 65 -6.35 9.72 -3.49
N ALA A 66 -5.74 10.88 -3.34
CA ALA A 66 -6.36 12.03 -2.70
C ALA A 66 -7.55 12.51 -3.54
N ALA A 67 -8.69 12.76 -2.89
CA ALA A 67 -9.91 13.25 -3.52
C ALA A 67 -9.82 14.76 -3.86
N GLN A 68 -8.89 15.12 -4.74
CA GLN A 68 -8.66 16.53 -5.12
C GLN A 68 -9.69 17.07 -6.12
N CYS A 69 -10.51 16.20 -6.74
CA CYS A 69 -11.56 16.54 -7.70
C CYS A 69 -11.09 17.49 -8.84
N LYS A 70 -9.84 17.35 -9.29
CA LYS A 70 -9.24 18.13 -10.37
C LYS A 70 -8.35 17.25 -11.25
N ILE A 71 -8.22 17.62 -12.52
CA ILE A 71 -7.28 16.96 -13.45
C ILE A 71 -5.85 17.37 -13.06
N GLY A 72 -4.99 16.39 -12.86
CA GLY A 72 -3.59 16.60 -12.51
C GLY A 72 -2.90 15.30 -12.12
N PRO A 73 -1.61 15.36 -11.72
CA PRO A 73 -0.90 14.22 -11.20
C PRO A 73 -1.61 13.63 -9.98
N ARG A 74 -1.61 12.30 -9.86
CA ARG A 74 -2.14 11.61 -8.67
C ARG A 74 -1.37 12.06 -7.42
N GLN A 75 -2.09 12.29 -6.34
CA GLN A 75 -1.57 12.56 -4.99
C GLN A 75 -2.16 11.55 -4.02
N GLN A 76 -1.58 11.38 -2.84
CA GLN A 76 -1.99 10.41 -1.82
C GLN A 76 -2.70 11.10 -0.65
N LEU A 77 -3.61 10.38 -0.01
CA LEU A 77 -4.37 10.88 1.14
C LEU A 77 -3.67 10.51 2.46
N ASN A 78 -3.44 11.50 3.32
CA ASN A 78 -3.13 11.28 4.72
C ASN A 78 -4.44 11.11 5.53
N GLN A 79 -4.58 10.01 6.26
CA GLN A 79 -5.78 9.68 7.04
C GLN A 79 -5.75 10.22 8.47
N VAL A 80 -4.59 10.70 8.93
CA VAL A 80 -4.45 11.33 10.25
C VAL A 80 -4.34 12.84 10.11
N ASN A 81 -4.63 13.52 11.22
CA ASN A 81 -4.41 14.97 11.31
C ASN A 81 -2.92 15.25 11.38
N LYS A 82 -2.45 16.28 10.65
CA LYS A 82 -1.05 16.73 10.70
C LYS A 82 -0.75 17.58 11.95
N PHE A 83 -1.71 17.78 12.84
CA PHE A 83 -1.56 18.73 13.94
C PHE A 83 -0.76 18.10 15.09
N TYR A 84 0.36 18.76 15.41
CA TYR A 84 0.85 18.93 16.77
C TYR A 84 0.38 20.28 17.29
#